data_AF-A0A534VEZ7-F1
#
_entry.id   AF-A0A534VEZ7-F1
#
_cell.length_a   1.000
_cell.length_b   1.000
_cell.length_c   1.000
_cell.angle_alpha   90.00
_cell.angle_beta   90.00
_cell.angle_gamma   90.00
#
_symmetry.space_group_name_H-M   'P 1'
#
loop_
_entity.id
_entity.type
_entity.pdbx_description
1 polymer ?
#
loop_
_entity_poly.entity_id
_entity_poly.type
_entity_poly.pdbx_seq_one_letter_code
_entity_poly.pdbx_strand_id
1 'polypeptide(L)'
;MEAALGNYKKSELFSPREKLALELCERMTYTGKRVTDRFFNRLKRHFSEEELVELAAIVALENFRSKFNPVFAVEAQGFCPLPVVKEVAAAAASRFHE
;
A
#
# COMPACT_ATOMS: atom_id res chain seq x y z
N MET A 1 -5.62 15.90 0.45
CA MET A 1 -4.95 14.63 0.83
C MET A 1 -5.04 13.58 -0.28
N GLU A 2 -6.18 13.47 -0.99
CA GLU A 2 -6.46 12.44 -2.02
C GLU A 2 -5.54 12.49 -3.26
N ALA A 3 -5.37 13.67 -3.88
CA ALA A 3 -4.41 13.86 -4.97
C ALA A 3 -2.94 13.74 -4.50
N ALA A 4 -2.71 13.91 -3.19
CA ALA A 4 -1.37 13.88 -2.64
C ALA A 4 -0.83 12.45 -2.56
N LEU A 5 -1.66 11.43 -2.31
CA LEU A 5 -1.19 10.03 -2.27
C LEU A 5 -0.67 9.54 -3.62
N GLY A 6 -1.34 9.87 -4.73
CA GLY A 6 -0.86 9.50 -6.07
C GLY A 6 0.50 10.12 -6.44
N ASN A 7 0.87 11.23 -5.79
CA ASN A 7 2.14 11.94 -6.00
C ASN A 7 2.89 12.17 -4.68
N TYR A 8 2.77 11.25 -3.72
CA TYR A 8 3.22 11.48 -2.34
C TYR A 8 4.72 11.79 -2.26
N LYS A 9 5.51 11.26 -3.20
CA LYS A 9 6.95 11.51 -3.32
C LYS A 9 7.25 13.01 -3.44
N LYS A 10 6.46 13.74 -4.22
CA LYS A 10 6.63 15.18 -4.47
C LYS A 10 5.75 16.06 -3.59
N SER A 11 4.74 15.51 -2.92
CA SER A 11 3.86 16.28 -2.05
C SER A 11 4.58 16.77 -0.81
N GLU A 12 4.35 18.02 -0.43
CA GLU A 12 4.84 18.63 0.80
C GLU A 12 4.01 18.24 2.04
N LEU A 13 2.85 17.59 1.84
CA LEU A 13 1.96 17.16 2.92
C LEU A 13 2.50 15.97 3.72
N PHE A 14 3.50 15.26 3.18
CA PHE A 14 4.10 14.11 3.85
C PHE A 14 5.51 14.44 4.29
N SER A 15 5.80 14.13 5.54
CA SER A 15 7.16 14.14 6.07
C SER A 15 8.06 13.13 5.34
N PRO A 16 9.40 13.29 5.42
CA PRO A 16 10.33 12.29 4.89
C PRO A 16 10.09 10.87 5.44
N ARG A 17 9.68 10.76 6.71
CA ARG A 17 9.38 9.50 7.38
C ARG A 17 8.14 8.83 6.78
N GLU A 18 7.06 9.57 6.57
CA GLU A 18 5.84 9.06 5.94
C GLU A 18 6.06 8.65 4.48
N LYS A 19 6.85 9.43 3.72
CA LYS A 19 7.22 9.06 2.34
C LYS A 19 7.99 7.74 2.29
N LEU A 20 8.86 7.48 3.28
CA LEU A 20 9.58 6.20 3.38
C LEU A 20 8.64 5.04 3.71
N ALA A 21 7.68 5.23 4.62
CA ALA A 21 6.66 4.21 4.91
C ALA A 21 5.84 3.87 3.66
N LEU A 22 5.40 4.89 2.90
CA LEU A 22 4.68 4.68 1.64
C LEU A 22 5.57 3.99 0.57
N GLU A 23 6.86 4.32 0.48
CA GLU A 23 7.80 3.60 -0.39
C GLU A 23 8.00 2.14 0.04
N LEU A 24 7.96 1.83 1.34
CA LEU A 24 7.99 0.46 1.84
C LEU A 24 6.72 -0.30 1.42
N CYS A 25 5.53 0.30 1.54
CA CYS A 25 4.28 -0.27 1.03
C CYS A 25 4.41 -0.64 -0.46
N GLU A 26 4.85 0.31 -1.30
CA GLU A 26 5.06 0.04 -2.73
C GLU A 26 6.04 -1.12 -2.97
N ARG A 27 7.15 -1.18 -2.23
CA ARG A 27 8.19 -2.21 -2.42
C ARG A 27 7.78 -3.60 -1.96
N MET A 28 6.86 -3.70 -0.99
CA MET A 28 6.32 -4.98 -0.52
C MET A 28 5.12 -5.45 -1.37
N THR A 29 4.36 -4.53 -1.96
CA THR A 29 3.14 -4.86 -2.72
C THR A 29 3.41 -5.11 -4.20
N TYR A 30 4.26 -4.30 -4.86
CA TYR A 30 4.53 -4.48 -6.29
C TYR A 30 5.59 -5.57 -6.51
N THR A 31 5.23 -6.67 -7.17
CA THR A 31 6.13 -7.83 -7.41
C THR A 31 7.45 -7.47 -8.09
N GLY A 32 7.48 -6.43 -8.93
CA GLY A 32 8.71 -5.95 -9.60
C GLY A 32 9.62 -5.08 -8.73
N LYS A 33 9.21 -4.73 -7.51
CA LYS A 33 9.99 -3.93 -6.56
C LYS A 33 10.54 -4.81 -5.46
N ARG A 34 11.69 -4.42 -4.90
CA ARG A 34 12.34 -5.13 -3.79
C ARG A 34 12.70 -4.15 -2.68
N VAL A 35 12.65 -4.62 -1.44
CA VAL A 35 13.30 -3.96 -0.31
C VAL A 35 14.79 -4.27 -0.40
N THR A 36 15.59 -3.31 -0.90
CA THR A 36 17.04 -3.48 -1.03
C THR A 36 17.73 -3.01 0.26
N ASP A 37 18.94 -3.50 0.53
CA ASP A 37 19.72 -3.08 1.71
C ASP A 37 19.91 -1.56 1.79
N ARG A 38 20.16 -0.93 0.64
CA ARG A 38 20.25 0.54 0.55
C ARG A 38 18.96 1.22 1.02
N PHE A 39 17.80 0.68 0.66
CA PHE A 39 16.52 1.21 1.09
C PHE A 39 16.24 0.91 2.57
N PHE A 40 16.52 -0.31 3.02
CA PHE A 40 16.36 -0.70 4.41
C PHE A 40 17.24 0.15 5.35
N ASN A 41 18.47 0.47 4.95
CA ASN A 41 19.33 1.39 5.68
C ASN A 41 18.81 2.84 5.70
N ARG A 42 17.97 3.26 4.73
CA ARG A 42 17.25 4.55 4.82
C ARG A 42 16.15 4.46 5.88
N LEU A 43 15.41 3.36 5.90
CA LEU A 43 14.34 3.12 6.89
C LEU A 43 14.88 3.16 8.33
N LYS A 44 15.97 2.45 8.62
CA LYS A 44 16.60 2.43 9.96
C LYS A 44 17.08 3.78 10.49
N ARG A 45 17.20 4.81 9.64
CA ARG A 45 17.52 6.17 10.10
C ARG A 45 16.30 6.93 10.60
N HIS A 46 15.11 6.47 10.25
CA HIS A 46 13.86 7.13 10.59
C HIS A 46 13.01 6.31 11.54
N PHE A 47 13.15 4.99 11.58
CA PHE A 47 12.32 4.06 12.34
C PHE A 47 13.16 3.18 13.26
N SER A 48 12.62 2.83 14.43
CA SER A 48 13.17 1.75 15.28
C SER A 48 12.92 0.37 14.64
N GLU A 49 13.55 -0.67 15.18
CA GLU A 49 13.33 -2.04 14.69
C GLU A 49 11.90 -2.50 14.95
N GLU A 50 11.33 -2.16 16.12
CA GLU A 50 9.95 -2.46 16.48
C GLU A 50 8.96 -1.79 15.53
N GLU A 51 9.17 -0.51 15.22
CA GLU A 51 8.33 0.23 14.27
C GLU A 51 8.40 -0.38 12.86
N LEU A 52 9.57 -0.88 12.45
CA LEU A 52 9.72 -1.56 11.15
C LEU A 52 9.02 -2.91 11.11
N VAL A 53 9.03 -3.67 12.22
CA VAL A 53 8.28 -4.91 12.35
C VAL A 53 6.78 -4.64 12.24
N GLU A 54 6.26 -3.64 12.95
CA GLU A 54 4.85 -3.26 12.89
C GLU A 54 4.43 -2.80 11.49
N LEU A 55 5.23 -1.93 10.86
CA LEU A 55 4.97 -1.48 9.50
C LEU A 55 4.94 -2.64 8.51
N ALA A 56 5.94 -3.53 8.56
CA ALA A 56 6.00 -4.68 7.69
C ALA A 56 4.81 -5.63 7.91
N ALA A 57 4.39 -5.83 9.15
CA ALA A 57 3.26 -6.68 9.50
C ALA A 57 1.94 -6.14 8.92
N ILE A 58 1.67 -4.84 9.06
CA ILE A 58 0.45 -4.21 8.51
C ILE A 58 0.45 -4.30 6.98
N VAL A 59 1.57 -3.98 6.33
CA VAL A 59 1.68 -4.07 4.86
C VAL A 59 1.49 -5.51 4.37
N ALA A 60 2.05 -6.49 5.08
CA ALA A 60 1.86 -7.89 4.77
C ALA A 60 0.40 -8.34 4.91
N LEU A 61 -0.28 -7.90 5.98
CA LEU A 61 -1.69 -8.21 6.21
C LEU A 61 -2.60 -7.66 5.11
N GLU A 62 -2.36 -6.43 4.65
CA GLU A 62 -3.13 -5.85 3.54
C GLU A 62 -2.83 -6.55 2.20
N ASN A 63 -1.59 -6.99 1.99
CA ASN A 63 -1.25 -7.82 0.83
C ASN A 63 -1.86 -9.23 0.88
N PHE A 64 -2.13 -9.77 2.06
CA PHE A 64 -2.91 -10.98 2.23
C PHE A 64 -4.39 -10.72 1.90
N ARG A 65 -4.98 -9.68 2.49
CA ARG A 65 -6.38 -9.29 2.25
C ARG A 65 -6.67 -9.00 0.78
N SER A 66 -5.73 -8.39 0.05
CA SER A 66 -5.91 -8.13 -1.38
C SER A 66 -6.04 -9.39 -2.25
N LYS A 67 -5.62 -10.56 -1.76
CA LYS A 67 -5.76 -11.86 -2.42
C LYS A 67 -6.88 -12.70 -1.82
N PHE A 68 -7.06 -12.60 -0.50
CA PHE A 68 -8.07 -13.34 0.24
C PHE A 68 -9.48 -12.80 -0.04
N ASN A 69 -9.69 -11.48 0.07
CA ASN A 69 -11.00 -10.85 -0.05
C ASN A 69 -11.68 -11.15 -1.39
N PRO A 70 -10.99 -11.09 -2.55
CA PRO A 70 -11.60 -11.46 -3.82
C PRO A 70 -12.14 -12.88 -3.86
N VAL A 71 -11.51 -13.87 -3.20
CA VAL A 71 -11.99 -15.27 -3.21
C VAL A 71 -13.42 -15.39 -2.66
N PHE A 72 -13.79 -14.51 -1.74
CA PHE A 72 -15.10 -14.50 -1.08
C PHE A 72 -15.99 -13.34 -1.55
N ALA A 73 -15.66 -12.71 -2.68
CA ALA A 73 -16.37 -11.54 -3.22
C ALA A 73 -16.58 -10.43 -2.19
N VAL A 74 -15.62 -10.23 -1.27
CA VAL A 74 -15.71 -9.14 -0.28
C VAL A 74 -15.50 -7.82 -1.00
N GLU A 75 -16.58 -7.05 -1.11
CA GLU A 75 -16.59 -5.79 -1.86
C GLU A 75 -15.90 -4.64 -1.12
N ALA A 76 -15.45 -3.67 -1.92
CA ALA A 76 -14.97 -2.40 -1.38
C ALA A 76 -16.15 -1.53 -0.94
N GLN A 77 -16.01 -0.89 0.21
CA GLN A 77 -17.05 -0.05 0.82
C GLN A 77 -17.07 1.38 0.25
N GLY A 78 -16.38 1.61 -0.88
CA GLY A 78 -16.33 2.93 -1.53
C GLY A 78 -15.47 3.99 -0.83
N PHE A 79 -14.80 3.67 0.28
CA PHE A 79 -13.99 4.64 1.04
C PHE A 79 -12.69 5.06 0.34
N CYS A 80 -12.17 4.27 -0.61
CA CYS A 80 -10.98 4.64 -1.36
C CYS A 80 -11.36 5.50 -2.59
N PRO A 81 -10.97 6.78 -2.63
CA PRO A 81 -11.38 7.67 -3.72
C PRO A 81 -10.55 7.50 -5.00
N LEU A 82 -9.46 6.72 -4.95
CA LEU A 82 -8.51 6.58 -6.06
C LEU A 82 -9.20 5.96 -7.29
N PRO A 83 -9.15 6.63 -8.47
CA PRO A 83 -9.84 6.15 -9.68
C PRO A 83 -9.45 4.72 -10.06
N VAL A 84 -8.15 4.41 -10.07
CA VAL A 84 -7.66 3.07 -10.37
C VAL A 84 -8.19 1.99 -9.40
N VAL A 85 -8.38 2.33 -8.13
CA VAL A 85 -8.92 1.39 -7.13
C VAL A 85 -10.40 1.17 -7.37
N LYS A 86 -11.15 2.23 -7.71
CA LYS A 86 -12.58 2.13 -8.07
C LYS A 86 -12.79 1.26 -9.31
N GLU A 87 -11.97 1.46 -10.34
CA GLU A 87 -12.01 0.67 -11.58
C GLU A 87 -11.70 -0.81 -11.32
N VAL A 88 -10.62 -1.11 -10.59
CA VAL A 88 -10.25 -2.49 -10.24
C VAL A 88 -11.31 -3.15 -9.37
N ALA A 89 -11.89 -2.44 -8.40
CA ALA A 89 -12.96 -2.95 -7.55
C ALA A 89 -14.23 -3.27 -8.36
N ALA A 90 -14.64 -2.38 -9.27
CA ALA A 90 -15.79 -2.61 -10.14
C ALA A 90 -15.59 -3.83 -11.06
N ALA A 91 -14.39 -3.95 -11.67
CA ALA A 91 -14.03 -5.10 -12.48
C ALA A 91 -14.03 -6.41 -11.66
N ALA A 92 -13.52 -6.38 -10.43
CA ALA A 92 -13.51 -7.53 -9.54
C ALA A 92 -14.92 -7.97 -9.14
N ALA A 93 -15.82 -7.03 -8.81
CA ALA A 93 -17.21 -7.33 -8.47
C ALA A 93 -17.97 -7.97 -9.64
N SER A 94 -17.77 -7.47 -10.87
CA SER A 94 -18.46 -7.99 -12.06
C SER A 94 -18.23 -9.48 -12.32
N ARG A 95 -17.07 -10.03 -11.91
CA ARG A 95 -16.73 -11.46 -12.06
C ARG A 95 -17.55 -12.41 -11.19
N PHE A 96 -18.26 -11.91 -10.19
CA PHE A 96 -19.09 -12.71 -9.28
C PHE A 96 -20.59 -12.61 -9.59
N HIS A 97 -20.97 -11.84 -10.60
CA HIS A 97 -22.36 -11.64 -11.02
C HIS A 97 -22.68 -12.24 -12.40
N GLU A 98 -21.74 -13.00 -12.99
CA GLU A 98 -21.98 -13.94 -14.10
C GLU A 98 -22.36 -15.32 -13.55
#